data_AF-A0A7Z0VSX3-F1
#
_entry.id   AF-A0A7Z0VSX3-F1
#
_cell.length_a   1.000
_cell.length_b   1.000
_cell.length_c   1.000
_cell.angle_alpha   90.00
_cell.angle_beta   90.00
_cell.angle_gamma   90.00
#
_symmetry.space_group_name_H-M   'P 1'
#
loop_
_entity.id
_entity.type
_entity.pdbx_description
1 polymer ?
#
loop_
_entity_poly.entity_id
_entity_poly.type
_entity_poly.pdbx_seq_one_letter_code
_entity_poly.pdbx_strand_id
1 'polypeptide(L)'
;MQQSTPIGRITGRVVAILVAFALACAGVITAQRPSHALYFLDKGMHIPISVGAQGSGQGFWFGPWASPQGVPGENVWCIEMWKYNPKPEDSATLSKMSGPRSFAPADLKVTNSQAAWLLDKYQPTLDKRHGSALGFLIHQNFDQDNLGRNIAQDVKTMYNDVKRVQPDIFSLAQAMATEARNSGGFNAKDATVTGEGDRQGAIHNIGAADNKGNWIAGANAKVTLSGPAVFTSTGTNVWTGKTSNKPISLEWRSTGNGTVSFAARYSKVSPYSLNKVHVSGQIQDTVTYPPKFPGDPEEINKPGPHFKVVFDFQPQATTVADPKVGDDGTISDKVTVMADPTYGDGKWVQIDGTYVPVTFEGTAYHTGMTKPTVADTGPSSAGANCC
;
A
#
# COMPACT_ATOMS: atom_id res chain seq x y z
N MET A 1 84.07 -8.72 55.36
CA MET A 1 83.39 -7.99 56.45
C MET A 1 81.89 -8.11 56.22
N GLN A 2 81.17 -8.40 57.30
CA GLN A 2 79.76 -8.78 57.49
C GLN A 2 78.75 -8.28 56.44
N GLN A 3 77.91 -9.16 55.85
CA GLN A 3 76.57 -9.60 56.33
C GLN A 3 75.60 -8.40 56.46
N SER A 4 74.36 -8.37 55.96
CA SER A 4 73.36 -9.44 55.81
C SER A 4 72.10 -8.88 55.11
N THR A 5 71.48 -9.65 54.22
CA THR A 5 70.02 -9.63 53.93
C THR A 5 69.22 -10.17 55.11
N PRO A 6 67.92 -9.82 55.28
CA PRO A 6 66.86 -10.82 55.00
C PRO A 6 65.52 -10.24 54.45
N ILE A 7 64.87 -10.92 53.49
CA ILE A 7 63.68 -11.81 53.62
C ILE A 7 62.34 -11.08 53.81
N GLY A 8 61.35 -11.41 52.97
CA GLY A 8 59.93 -11.22 53.31
C GLY A 8 58.98 -11.37 52.14
N ARG A 9 58.55 -12.62 51.85
CA ARG A 9 57.47 -12.95 50.92
C ARG A 9 56.25 -13.38 51.75
N ILE A 10 55.04 -13.13 51.23
CA ILE A 10 53.73 -13.75 51.54
C ILE A 10 52.82 -13.00 52.54
N THR A 11 51.74 -12.41 52.01
CA THR A 11 50.31 -12.45 52.46
C THR A 11 49.58 -11.32 51.70
N GLY A 12 48.33 -11.36 51.26
CA GLY A 12 47.24 -12.33 51.19
C GLY A 12 46.21 -11.71 50.22
N ARG A 13 45.33 -12.54 49.65
CA ARG A 13 44.35 -12.15 48.63
C ARG A 13 43.26 -11.19 49.15
N VAL A 14 42.62 -10.52 48.19
CA VAL A 14 41.22 -10.01 48.15
C VAL A 14 41.03 -8.48 48.33
N VAL A 15 40.60 -7.84 47.22
CA VAL A 15 39.61 -6.77 46.98
C VAL A 15 40.13 -5.98 45.76
N ALA A 16 39.85 -6.38 44.52
CA ALA A 16 38.63 -6.13 43.74
C ALA A 16 38.32 -4.63 43.49
N ILE A 17 38.61 -4.23 42.24
CA ILE A 17 37.74 -3.45 41.33
C ILE A 17 37.91 -1.91 41.31
N LEU A 18 38.08 -1.40 40.07
CA LEU A 18 38.09 -0.02 39.56
C LEU A 18 39.41 0.75 39.63
N VAL A 19 40.25 0.63 38.59
CA VAL A 19 40.73 1.72 37.69
C VAL A 19 41.64 1.05 36.65
N ALA A 20 41.05 0.45 35.61
CA ALA A 20 41.79 -0.02 34.44
C ALA A 20 40.86 -0.09 33.22
N PHE A 21 40.28 1.06 32.82
CA PHE A 21 39.53 1.17 31.56
C PHE A 21 39.46 2.63 31.05
N ALA A 22 40.56 3.38 31.13
CA ALA A 22 40.55 4.79 30.72
C ALA A 22 41.71 5.24 29.81
N LEU A 23 42.55 4.33 29.29
CA LEU A 23 43.72 4.71 28.47
C LEU A 23 43.95 3.79 27.26
N ALA A 24 42.86 3.36 26.60
CA ALA A 24 42.92 2.62 25.33
C ALA A 24 41.86 3.05 24.29
N CYS A 25 41.24 4.22 24.43
CA CYS A 25 40.25 4.75 23.49
C CYS A 25 40.47 6.24 23.17
N ALA A 26 41.71 6.65 22.87
CA ALA A 26 41.99 7.98 22.33
C ALA A 26 42.70 7.92 20.96
N GLY A 27 42.56 6.80 20.25
CA GLY A 27 42.73 6.78 18.80
C GLY A 27 41.47 7.33 18.15
N VAL A 28 41.24 8.64 18.32
CA VAL A 28 40.30 9.36 17.46
C VAL A 28 40.90 9.27 16.06
N ILE A 29 40.42 8.33 15.26
CA ILE A 29 40.56 8.42 13.81
C ILE A 29 39.65 9.60 13.43
N THR A 30 40.16 10.82 13.60
CA THR A 30 39.73 11.91 12.75
C THR A 30 40.23 11.51 11.37
N ALA A 31 39.38 10.80 10.61
CA ALA A 31 39.48 10.85 9.18
C ALA A 31 39.28 12.33 8.82
N GLN A 32 40.38 13.09 8.82
CA GLN A 32 40.43 14.39 8.18
C GLN A 32 40.09 14.11 6.73
N ARG A 33 38.81 14.28 6.39
CA ARG A 33 38.38 14.37 5.01
C ARG A 33 39.23 15.47 4.39
N PRO A 34 39.91 15.21 3.27
CA PRO A 34 40.84 16.15 2.69
C PRO A 34 40.16 17.50 2.52
N SER A 35 40.79 18.55 3.06
CA SER A 35 40.40 19.92 2.84
C SER A 35 40.36 20.18 1.33
N HIS A 36 39.21 20.68 0.85
CA HIS A 36 38.91 20.96 -0.56
C HIS A 36 38.62 19.76 -1.48
N ALA A 37 38.08 18.66 -0.97
CA ALA A 37 37.36 17.72 -1.83
C ALA A 37 36.06 18.36 -2.35
N LEU A 38 35.90 18.38 -3.67
CA LEU A 38 34.66 18.71 -4.38
C LEU A 38 33.48 17.93 -3.73
N TYR A 39 32.57 18.60 -3.02
CA TYR A 39 31.45 17.99 -2.27
C TYR A 39 30.32 17.42 -3.15
N PHE A 40 30.45 17.58 -4.46
CA PHE A 40 29.64 16.97 -5.49
C PHE A 40 29.98 15.48 -5.53
N LEU A 41 28.97 14.61 -5.46
CA LEU A 41 29.18 13.19 -5.69
C LEU A 41 29.37 12.98 -7.19
N ASP A 42 30.23 12.05 -7.62
CA ASP A 42 30.43 11.74 -9.06
C ASP A 42 29.23 10.94 -9.65
N LYS A 43 28.04 11.52 -9.48
CA LYS A 43 26.70 10.96 -9.63
C LYS A 43 25.79 11.96 -10.32
N GLY A 44 26.37 12.86 -11.10
CA GLY A 44 25.68 13.93 -11.82
C GLY A 44 26.58 14.52 -12.90
N MET A 45 26.11 15.60 -13.52
CA MET A 45 26.82 16.27 -14.61
C MET A 45 26.56 17.77 -14.55
N HIS A 46 27.55 18.56 -14.97
CA HIS A 46 27.31 19.96 -15.30
C HIS A 46 26.67 20.06 -16.69
N ILE A 47 25.57 20.82 -16.77
CA ILE A 47 24.86 21.06 -18.02
C ILE A 47 24.90 22.57 -18.32
N PRO A 48 25.31 23.00 -19.52
CA PRO A 48 25.44 24.42 -19.87
C PRO A 48 24.06 25.06 -20.11
N ILE A 49 23.35 25.37 -19.02
CA ILE A 49 22.09 26.12 -19.01
C ILE A 49 22.34 27.58 -18.62
N SER A 50 21.39 28.46 -18.92
CA SER A 50 21.51 29.92 -18.70
C SER A 50 21.07 30.40 -17.31
N VAL A 51 20.69 29.50 -16.42
CA VAL A 51 20.20 29.80 -15.07
C VAL A 51 20.94 29.02 -13.98
N GLY A 52 20.84 29.52 -12.75
CA GLY A 52 21.44 28.93 -11.56
C GLY A 52 22.85 29.41 -11.26
N ALA A 53 23.29 29.10 -10.04
CA ALA A 53 24.64 29.39 -9.58
C ALA A 53 25.65 28.54 -10.39
N GLN A 54 26.16 29.09 -11.50
CA GLN A 54 27.16 28.44 -12.33
C GLN A 54 28.52 28.49 -11.65
N GLY A 55 29.10 27.32 -11.36
CA GLY A 55 30.50 27.20 -10.97
C GLY A 55 31.41 27.30 -12.20
N SER A 56 32.36 28.24 -12.16
CA SER A 56 33.55 28.29 -13.05
C SER A 56 33.35 27.97 -14.55
N GLY A 57 32.22 28.41 -15.14
CA GLY A 57 31.95 28.27 -16.58
C GLY A 57 31.61 26.86 -17.08
N GLN A 58 31.41 25.88 -16.19
CA GLN A 58 31.12 24.48 -16.58
C GLN A 58 29.63 24.19 -16.79
N GLY A 59 28.74 25.13 -16.44
CA GLY A 59 27.29 24.96 -16.44
C GLY A 59 26.72 24.76 -15.04
N PHE A 60 25.44 24.43 -14.96
CA PHE A 60 24.75 24.14 -13.70
C PHE A 60 24.88 22.66 -13.35
N TRP A 61 25.17 22.34 -12.09
CA TRP A 61 25.33 20.97 -11.62
C TRP A 61 23.98 20.29 -11.41
N PHE A 62 23.75 19.20 -12.13
CA PHE A 62 22.61 18.31 -11.92
C PHE A 62 23.09 16.99 -11.33
N GLY A 63 23.02 16.89 -10.01
CA GLY A 63 23.35 15.69 -9.25
C GLY A 63 23.20 15.92 -7.74
N PRO A 64 23.35 14.86 -6.94
CA PRO A 64 23.28 14.96 -5.49
C PRO A 64 24.57 15.55 -4.89
N TRP A 65 24.44 16.04 -3.67
CA TRP A 65 25.52 16.49 -2.81
C TRP A 65 25.64 15.61 -1.58
N ALA A 66 26.84 15.58 -1.00
CA ALA A 66 27.05 14.91 0.28
C ALA A 66 26.18 15.56 1.38
N SER A 67 25.55 14.73 2.21
CA SER A 67 24.68 15.21 3.29
C SER A 67 25.43 16.07 4.33
N PRO A 68 24.82 17.17 4.81
CA PRO A 68 25.30 17.94 5.96
C PRO A 68 25.15 17.16 7.29
N GLN A 69 25.73 17.67 8.38
CA GLN A 69 25.61 17.07 9.71
C GLN A 69 24.15 17.04 10.17
N GLY A 70 23.74 15.94 10.80
CA GLY A 70 22.38 15.76 11.31
C GLY A 70 21.40 15.16 10.29
N VAL A 71 21.83 14.91 9.05
CA VAL A 71 21.01 14.24 8.02
C VAL A 71 21.45 12.77 7.86
N PRO A 72 20.59 11.79 8.17
CA PRO A 72 20.89 10.38 7.89
C PRO A 72 20.90 10.14 6.37
N GLY A 73 21.90 9.42 5.86
CA GLY A 73 21.99 9.06 4.45
C GLY A 73 23.06 9.82 3.68
N GLU A 74 23.25 9.45 2.40
CA GLU A 74 24.43 9.86 1.62
C GLU A 74 24.20 11.10 0.75
N ASN A 75 22.94 11.36 0.35
CA ASN A 75 22.63 12.29 -0.73
C ASN A 75 21.56 13.32 -0.33
N VAL A 76 21.83 14.58 -0.64
CA VAL A 76 20.85 15.67 -0.64
C VAL A 76 20.75 16.32 -2.03
N TRP A 77 19.56 16.80 -2.37
CA TRP A 77 19.23 17.30 -3.71
C TRP A 77 18.80 18.77 -3.65
N CYS A 78 19.38 19.59 -4.51
CA CYS A 78 19.15 21.02 -4.53
C CYS A 78 17.67 21.37 -4.78
N ILE A 79 17.12 22.26 -3.95
CA ILE A 79 15.81 22.88 -4.19
C ILE A 79 15.87 24.40 -4.12
N GLU A 80 17.05 25.01 -4.21
CA GLU A 80 17.20 26.47 -4.37
C GLU A 80 18.36 26.76 -5.34
N MET A 81 18.04 26.84 -6.63
CA MET A 81 19.03 26.92 -7.72
C MET A 81 20.05 28.08 -7.62
N TRP A 82 19.73 29.14 -6.91
CA TRP A 82 20.55 30.37 -6.81
C TRP A 82 21.28 30.54 -5.46
N LYS A 83 21.29 29.52 -4.59
CA LYS A 83 22.03 29.55 -3.32
C LYS A 83 23.16 28.53 -3.29
N TYR A 84 24.13 28.74 -2.40
CA TYR A 84 25.24 27.81 -2.20
C TYR A 84 24.75 26.47 -1.67
N ASN A 85 25.34 25.38 -2.15
CA ASN A 85 25.03 24.02 -1.68
C ASN A 85 25.52 23.81 -0.24
N PRO A 86 24.81 23.00 0.57
CA PRO A 86 25.30 22.63 1.89
C PRO A 86 26.57 21.79 1.77
N LYS A 87 27.42 21.91 2.78
CA LYS A 87 28.64 21.13 2.95
C LYS A 87 28.47 20.10 4.08
N PRO A 88 29.27 19.02 4.09
CA PRO A 88 29.25 18.02 5.16
C PRO A 88 29.51 18.57 6.56
N GLU A 89 30.20 19.70 6.70
CA GLU A 89 30.44 20.38 7.97
C GLU A 89 29.26 21.25 8.45
N ASP A 90 28.30 21.57 7.59
CA ASP A 90 27.15 22.40 7.97
C ASP A 90 26.18 21.63 8.86
N SER A 91 25.57 22.31 9.83
CA SER A 91 24.54 21.72 10.69
C SER A 91 23.17 21.91 10.05
N ALA A 92 22.44 20.81 9.88
CA ALA A 92 21.13 20.83 9.23
C ALA A 92 20.01 20.31 10.13
N THR A 93 18.80 20.74 9.81
CA THR A 93 17.55 20.25 10.39
C THR A 93 16.71 19.55 9.33
N LEU A 94 15.97 18.54 9.76
CA LEU A 94 15.06 17.77 8.91
C LEU A 94 13.61 18.12 9.22
N SER A 95 12.81 18.29 8.17
CA SER A 95 11.37 18.46 8.25
C SER A 95 10.69 17.77 7.06
N LYS A 96 9.38 17.52 7.15
CA LYS A 96 8.62 17.04 5.99
C LYS A 96 8.51 18.15 4.94
N MET A 97 8.73 17.81 3.68
CA MET A 97 8.49 18.75 2.59
C MET A 97 6.99 19.06 2.52
N SER A 98 6.62 20.35 2.44
CA SER A 98 5.22 20.79 2.43
C SER A 98 4.47 20.35 1.17
N GLY A 99 5.15 20.30 0.03
CA GLY A 99 4.57 19.91 -1.26
C GLY A 99 5.45 20.33 -2.43
N PRO A 100 5.18 19.84 -3.66
CA PRO A 100 5.80 20.38 -4.85
C PRO A 100 5.26 21.80 -5.12
N ARG A 101 6.13 22.72 -5.54
CA ARG A 101 5.72 24.01 -6.11
C ARG A 101 5.36 23.89 -7.58
N SER A 102 5.99 22.92 -8.26
CA SER A 102 5.79 22.48 -9.64
C SER A 102 5.49 23.59 -10.65
N PHE A 103 6.56 24.15 -11.20
CA PHE A 103 6.53 24.92 -12.44
C PHE A 103 6.68 24.02 -13.68
N ALA A 104 6.82 22.72 -13.46
CA ALA A 104 7.02 21.69 -14.46
C ALA A 104 5.82 21.54 -15.41
N PRO A 105 6.04 21.25 -16.70
CA PRO A 105 5.00 20.74 -17.58
C PRO A 105 4.50 19.37 -17.13
N ALA A 106 3.31 18.98 -17.61
CA ALA A 106 2.55 17.83 -17.13
C ALA A 106 3.33 16.50 -17.15
N ASP A 107 4.20 16.33 -18.13
CA ASP A 107 5.06 15.17 -18.33
C ASP A 107 6.17 15.03 -17.28
N LEU A 108 6.60 16.13 -16.65
CA LEU A 108 7.63 16.15 -15.60
C LEU A 108 7.08 16.35 -14.19
N LYS A 109 5.77 16.53 -14.02
CA LYS A 109 5.17 16.71 -12.68
C LYS A 109 5.29 15.46 -11.82
N VAL A 110 5.79 15.64 -10.59
CA VAL A 110 5.82 14.62 -9.54
C VAL A 110 5.37 15.19 -8.19
N THR A 111 4.69 14.38 -7.38
CA THR A 111 4.36 14.69 -5.97
C THR A 111 5.55 14.42 -5.04
N ASN A 112 5.47 14.79 -3.75
CA ASN A 112 6.48 14.42 -2.74
C ASN A 112 6.71 12.90 -2.70
N SER A 113 5.62 12.13 -2.70
CA SER A 113 5.67 10.67 -2.64
C SER A 113 6.26 10.05 -3.91
N GLN A 114 6.03 10.66 -5.06
CA GLN A 114 6.64 10.23 -6.32
C GLN A 114 8.12 10.59 -6.39
N ALA A 115 8.50 11.77 -5.90
CA ALA A 115 9.90 12.18 -5.85
C ALA A 115 10.71 11.32 -4.88
N ALA A 116 10.21 11.07 -3.67
CA ALA A 116 10.93 10.21 -2.74
C ALA A 116 10.89 8.72 -3.15
N TRP A 117 9.88 8.27 -3.93
CA TRP A 117 9.93 6.98 -4.64
C TRP A 117 11.10 6.91 -5.63
N LEU A 118 11.28 7.97 -6.41
CA LEU A 118 12.40 8.05 -7.36
C LEU A 118 13.74 7.99 -6.63
N LEU A 119 13.89 8.71 -5.52
CA LEU A 119 15.12 8.68 -4.73
C LEU A 119 15.40 7.29 -4.13
N ASP A 120 14.40 6.63 -3.56
CA ASP A 120 14.55 5.27 -3.02
C ASP A 120 14.97 4.27 -4.11
N LYS A 121 14.34 4.35 -5.28
CA LYS A 121 14.61 3.44 -6.38
C LYS A 121 15.99 3.64 -6.99
N TYR A 122 16.36 4.88 -7.30
CA TYR A 122 17.49 5.17 -8.17
C TYR A 122 18.78 5.50 -7.44
N GLN A 123 18.73 6.03 -6.21
CA GLN A 123 19.95 6.37 -5.47
C GLN A 123 20.90 5.19 -5.21
N PRO A 124 20.43 3.97 -4.86
CA PRO A 124 21.34 2.85 -4.57
C PRO A 124 22.22 2.43 -5.76
N THR A 125 21.77 2.71 -6.99
CA THR A 125 22.45 2.32 -8.23
C THR A 125 22.78 3.52 -9.11
N LEU A 126 22.83 4.72 -8.51
CA LEU A 126 22.87 5.97 -9.23
C LEU A 126 24.11 6.10 -10.12
N ASP A 127 23.90 6.32 -11.41
CA ASP A 127 24.93 6.77 -12.35
C ASP A 127 24.76 8.27 -12.67
N LYS A 128 25.69 8.84 -13.45
CA LYS A 128 25.67 10.27 -13.78
C LYS A 128 24.42 10.70 -14.54
N ARG A 129 23.91 9.86 -15.45
CA ARG A 129 22.72 10.19 -16.26
C ARG A 129 21.45 10.17 -15.41
N HIS A 130 21.28 9.13 -14.60
CA HIS A 130 20.16 9.03 -13.68
C HIS A 130 20.20 10.12 -12.62
N GLY A 131 21.38 10.46 -12.08
CA GLY A 131 21.51 11.55 -11.13
C GLY A 131 21.23 12.92 -11.74
N SER A 132 21.65 13.18 -12.98
CA SER A 132 21.26 14.42 -13.66
C SER A 132 19.78 14.50 -13.97
N ALA A 133 19.15 13.41 -14.39
CA ALA A 133 17.71 13.36 -14.63
C ALA A 133 16.90 13.57 -13.33
N LEU A 134 17.32 12.96 -12.22
CA LEU A 134 16.71 13.19 -10.91
C LEU A 134 16.90 14.62 -10.43
N GLY A 135 18.12 15.16 -10.48
CA GLY A 135 18.39 16.53 -10.08
C GLY A 135 17.55 17.54 -10.89
N PHE A 136 17.43 17.30 -12.20
CA PHE A 136 16.56 18.10 -13.06
C PHE A 136 15.09 17.98 -12.64
N LEU A 137 14.56 16.77 -12.42
CA LEU A 137 13.18 16.59 -11.94
C LEU A 137 12.91 17.28 -10.60
N ILE A 138 13.88 17.24 -9.68
CA ILE A 138 13.76 17.90 -8.38
C ILE A 138 13.65 19.42 -8.58
N HIS A 139 14.53 20.04 -9.36
CA HIS A 139 14.43 21.46 -9.69
C HIS A 139 13.11 21.84 -10.37
N GLN A 140 12.62 21.03 -11.29
CA GLN A 140 11.35 21.30 -11.98
C GLN A 140 10.14 21.31 -11.02
N ASN A 141 10.21 20.59 -9.90
CA ASN A 141 9.07 20.38 -9.01
C ASN A 141 9.18 21.07 -7.64
N PHE A 142 10.39 21.32 -7.14
CA PHE A 142 10.60 21.69 -5.74
C PHE A 142 11.41 22.98 -5.52
N ASP A 143 11.85 23.69 -6.58
CA ASP A 143 12.66 24.91 -6.40
C ASP A 143 11.92 26.00 -5.58
N GLN A 144 12.58 26.52 -4.55
CA GLN A 144 12.02 27.51 -3.62
C GLN A 144 12.36 28.94 -4.02
N ASP A 145 11.69 29.90 -3.39
CA ASP A 145 11.88 31.32 -3.69
C ASP A 145 13.29 31.79 -3.34
N ASN A 146 13.85 32.61 -4.24
CA ASN A 146 15.09 33.31 -3.99
C ASN A 146 14.89 34.80 -4.26
N LEU A 147 15.37 35.64 -3.33
CA LEU A 147 15.15 37.08 -3.37
C LEU A 147 15.74 37.68 -4.66
N GLY A 148 14.93 38.49 -5.36
CA GLY A 148 15.34 39.14 -6.62
C GLY A 148 15.36 38.20 -7.84
N ARG A 149 14.84 36.97 -7.73
CA ARG A 149 14.73 36.01 -8.83
C ARG A 149 13.28 35.66 -9.12
N ASN A 150 12.99 35.38 -10.39
CA ASN A 150 11.71 34.83 -10.81
C ASN A 150 11.87 33.33 -11.03
N ILE A 151 11.69 32.56 -9.96
CA ILE A 151 11.96 31.11 -9.97
C ILE A 151 11.08 30.36 -10.97
N ALA A 152 9.83 30.77 -11.17
CA ALA A 152 8.97 30.16 -12.18
C ALA A 152 9.55 30.33 -13.59
N GLN A 153 10.04 31.53 -13.90
CA GLN A 153 10.69 31.81 -15.18
C GLN A 153 12.04 31.10 -15.29
N ASP A 154 12.84 31.06 -14.22
CA ASP A 154 14.14 30.40 -14.24
C ASP A 154 14.00 28.88 -14.44
N VAL A 155 13.04 28.22 -13.78
CA VAL A 155 12.73 26.80 -13.96
C VAL A 155 12.24 26.51 -15.39
N LYS A 156 11.46 27.42 -15.99
CA LYS A 156 11.05 27.34 -17.40
C LYS A 156 12.24 27.49 -18.35
N THR A 157 13.16 28.40 -18.06
CA THR A 157 14.40 28.57 -18.83
C THR A 157 15.27 27.31 -18.73
N MET A 158 15.44 26.76 -17.52
CA MET A 158 16.13 25.48 -17.29
C MET A 158 15.51 24.35 -18.13
N TYR A 159 14.19 24.23 -18.13
CA TYR A 159 13.48 23.24 -18.95
C TYR A 159 13.87 23.34 -20.43
N ASN A 160 13.82 24.55 -20.99
CA ASN A 160 14.13 24.78 -22.40
C ASN A 160 15.61 24.52 -22.71
N ASP A 161 16.50 24.92 -21.81
CA ASP A 161 17.93 24.71 -22.00
C ASP A 161 18.29 23.23 -21.93
N VAL A 162 17.85 22.50 -20.89
CA VAL A 162 18.10 21.05 -20.78
C VAL A 162 17.52 20.30 -21.98
N LYS A 163 16.29 20.61 -22.39
CA LYS A 163 15.68 20.02 -23.58
C LYS A 163 16.51 20.25 -24.85
N ARG A 164 17.12 21.42 -24.99
CA ARG A 164 17.96 21.80 -26.14
C ARG A 164 19.34 21.15 -26.09
N VAL A 165 20.00 21.19 -24.93
CA VAL A 165 21.43 20.84 -24.81
C VAL A 165 21.68 19.41 -24.36
N GLN A 166 20.72 18.78 -23.68
CA GLN A 166 20.80 17.42 -23.13
C GLN A 166 19.45 16.68 -23.31
N PRO A 167 19.01 16.45 -24.56
CA PRO A 167 17.69 15.85 -24.85
C PRO A 167 17.55 14.42 -24.32
N ASP A 168 18.65 13.71 -24.12
CA ASP A 168 18.68 12.36 -23.56
C ASP A 168 18.39 12.36 -22.04
N ILE A 169 18.94 13.32 -21.29
CA ILE A 169 18.62 13.57 -19.87
C ILE A 169 17.17 14.03 -19.73
N PHE A 170 16.73 14.91 -20.62
CA PHE A 170 15.34 15.36 -20.68
C PHE A 170 14.36 14.18 -20.85
N SER A 171 14.63 13.30 -21.83
CA SER A 171 13.79 12.13 -22.09
C SER A 171 13.81 11.13 -20.94
N LEU A 172 14.97 10.93 -20.30
CA LEU A 172 15.09 10.08 -19.12
C LEU A 172 14.27 10.63 -17.94
N ALA A 173 14.29 11.95 -17.73
CA ALA A 173 13.47 12.60 -16.71
C ALA A 173 11.97 12.41 -16.97
N GLN A 174 11.50 12.51 -18.23
CA GLN A 174 10.10 12.21 -18.58
C GLN A 174 9.73 10.74 -18.30
N ALA A 175 10.63 9.81 -18.62
CA ALA A 175 10.43 8.39 -18.36
C ALA A 175 10.36 8.11 -16.85
N MET A 176 11.28 8.67 -16.07
CA MET A 176 11.29 8.58 -14.61
C MET A 176 10.01 9.18 -13.99
N ALA A 177 9.59 10.36 -14.42
CA ALA A 177 8.36 10.97 -13.92
C ALA A 177 7.11 10.14 -14.26
N THR A 178 7.08 9.52 -15.44
CA THR A 178 6.00 8.59 -15.84
C THR A 178 6.01 7.35 -14.97
N GLU A 179 7.17 6.78 -14.74
CA GLU A 179 7.32 5.61 -13.87
C GLU A 179 6.91 5.92 -12.43
N ALA A 180 7.35 7.07 -11.90
CA ALA A 180 6.96 7.54 -10.58
C ALA A 180 5.44 7.75 -10.48
N ARG A 181 4.78 8.29 -11.51
CA ARG A 181 3.31 8.40 -11.51
C ARG A 181 2.62 7.03 -11.50
N ASN A 182 3.23 6.02 -12.10
CA ASN A 182 2.71 4.67 -12.16
C ASN A 182 3.10 3.82 -10.94
N SER A 183 3.90 4.32 -10.01
CA SER A 183 4.49 3.51 -8.93
C SER A 183 4.69 4.24 -7.60
N GLY A 184 4.51 5.56 -7.56
CA GLY A 184 4.72 6.41 -6.39
C GLY A 184 3.46 7.22 -6.07
N GLY A 185 3.19 7.38 -4.76
CA GLY A 185 1.95 7.96 -4.26
C GLY A 185 0.80 6.96 -4.35
N PHE A 186 0.46 6.36 -3.21
CA PHE A 186 -0.50 5.28 -3.13
C PHE A 186 -1.70 5.68 -2.28
N ASN A 187 -2.89 5.42 -2.80
CA ASN A 187 -4.13 5.27 -2.06
C ASN A 187 -4.71 3.88 -2.34
N ALA A 188 -5.55 3.37 -1.44
CA ALA A 188 -6.38 2.19 -1.73
C ALA A 188 -7.75 2.64 -2.24
N LYS A 189 -8.27 2.00 -3.29
CA LYS A 189 -9.65 2.25 -3.72
C LYS A 189 -10.65 1.59 -2.77
N ASP A 190 -11.87 2.12 -2.77
CA ASP A 190 -12.99 1.45 -2.12
C ASP A 190 -13.34 0.18 -2.88
N ALA A 191 -13.31 -0.94 -2.17
CA ALA A 191 -13.71 -2.23 -2.70
C ALA A 191 -15.24 -2.38 -2.62
N THR A 192 -15.82 -3.09 -3.57
CA THR A 192 -17.26 -3.36 -3.64
C THR A 192 -17.51 -4.86 -3.60
N VAL A 193 -18.71 -5.27 -3.17
CA VAL A 193 -19.07 -6.69 -3.04
C VAL A 193 -20.30 -6.99 -3.89
N THR A 194 -20.32 -8.17 -4.48
CA THR A 194 -21.49 -8.82 -5.07
C THR A 194 -21.78 -10.13 -4.34
N GLY A 195 -23.03 -10.61 -4.44
CA GLY A 195 -23.49 -11.84 -3.77
C GLY A 195 -23.99 -11.66 -2.33
N GLU A 196 -24.43 -10.46 -1.95
CA GLU A 196 -25.06 -10.27 -0.64
C GLU A 196 -26.36 -11.09 -0.54
N GLY A 197 -26.48 -11.91 0.50
CA GLY A 197 -27.58 -12.85 0.68
C GLY A 197 -27.43 -14.15 -0.12
N ASP A 198 -26.33 -14.32 -0.85
CA ASP A 198 -26.05 -15.52 -1.65
C ASP A 198 -24.99 -16.41 -1.00
N ARG A 199 -24.75 -17.57 -1.63
CA ARG A 199 -23.71 -18.55 -1.24
C ARG A 199 -22.34 -18.27 -1.88
N GLN A 200 -22.30 -17.39 -2.88
CA GLN A 200 -21.11 -17.05 -3.63
C GLN A 200 -21.22 -15.64 -4.19
N GLY A 201 -20.07 -15.05 -4.49
CA GLY A 201 -19.99 -13.73 -5.11
C GLY A 201 -18.55 -13.30 -5.26
N ALA A 202 -18.32 -12.01 -5.44
CA ALA A 202 -16.99 -11.47 -5.62
C ALA A 202 -16.75 -10.17 -4.85
N ILE A 203 -15.50 -9.98 -4.41
CA ILE A 203 -14.99 -8.69 -3.95
C ILE A 203 -14.25 -8.05 -5.12
N HIS A 204 -14.71 -6.89 -5.56
CA HIS A 204 -14.15 -6.15 -6.70
C HIS A 204 -13.30 -4.96 -6.24
N ASN A 205 -12.58 -4.37 -7.21
CA ASN A 205 -11.80 -3.15 -7.03
C ASN A 205 -10.66 -3.28 -6.00
N ILE A 206 -10.12 -4.49 -5.81
CA ILE A 206 -8.91 -4.70 -5.03
C ILE A 206 -7.72 -4.15 -5.82
N GLY A 207 -6.98 -3.21 -5.24
CA GLY A 207 -5.83 -2.58 -5.88
C GLY A 207 -5.44 -1.24 -5.23
N ALA A 208 -4.26 -0.77 -5.60
CA ALA A 208 -3.78 0.56 -5.25
C ALA A 208 -4.05 1.53 -6.40
N ALA A 209 -4.18 2.82 -6.07
CA ALA A 209 -4.39 3.88 -7.04
C ALA A 209 -3.52 5.11 -6.75
N ASP A 210 -3.21 5.87 -7.80
CA ASP A 210 -2.55 7.16 -7.70
C ASP A 210 -3.52 8.25 -7.20
N ASN A 211 -3.02 9.47 -7.03
CA ASN A 211 -3.83 10.62 -6.61
C ASN A 211 -4.91 11.04 -7.62
N LYS A 212 -4.91 10.49 -8.84
CA LYS A 212 -5.93 10.71 -9.88
C LYS A 212 -6.91 9.55 -9.98
N GLY A 213 -6.75 8.50 -9.17
CA GLY A 213 -7.57 7.29 -9.21
C GLY A 213 -7.17 6.28 -10.28
N ASN A 214 -6.01 6.41 -10.93
CA ASN A 214 -5.50 5.39 -11.85
C ASN A 214 -4.89 4.22 -11.07
N TRP A 215 -5.06 3.00 -11.56
CA TRP A 215 -4.54 1.79 -10.89
C TRP A 215 -3.02 1.70 -10.95
N ILE A 216 -2.40 1.37 -9.81
CA ILE A 216 -0.95 1.21 -9.65
C ILE A 216 -0.59 -0.26 -9.49
N ALA A 217 0.40 -0.72 -10.26
CA ALA A 217 0.95 -2.06 -10.18
C ALA A 217 2.10 -2.19 -9.15
N GLY A 218 2.32 -3.40 -8.65
CA GLY A 218 3.55 -3.78 -7.95
C GLY A 218 3.54 -3.69 -6.43
N ALA A 219 2.51 -3.09 -5.81
CA ALA A 219 2.35 -3.16 -4.36
C ALA A 219 1.92 -4.57 -3.95
N ASN A 220 2.38 -5.03 -2.79
CA ASN A 220 1.89 -6.28 -2.22
C ASN A 220 0.47 -6.05 -1.68
N ALA A 221 -0.44 -6.98 -1.91
CA ALA A 221 -1.82 -6.93 -1.43
C ALA A 221 -2.15 -8.20 -0.64
N LYS A 222 -2.78 -8.03 0.52
CA LYS A 222 -3.35 -9.10 1.34
C LYS A 222 -4.79 -8.76 1.66
N VAL A 223 -5.74 -9.62 1.27
CA VAL A 223 -7.15 -9.47 1.63
C VAL A 223 -7.51 -10.57 2.63
N THR A 224 -8.17 -10.20 3.72
CA THR A 224 -8.57 -11.15 4.78
C THR A 224 -10.07 -11.03 5.00
N LEU A 225 -10.77 -12.16 4.96
CA LEU A 225 -12.17 -12.30 5.33
C LEU A 225 -12.29 -12.64 6.82
N SER A 226 -13.32 -12.09 7.46
CA SER A 226 -13.77 -12.46 8.80
C SER A 226 -15.25 -12.81 8.74
N GLY A 227 -15.64 -13.97 9.25
CA GLY A 227 -16.98 -14.52 9.12
C GLY A 227 -17.00 -15.81 8.28
N PRO A 228 -18.20 -16.34 7.97
CA PRO A 228 -18.37 -17.66 7.37
C PRO A 228 -18.22 -17.63 5.84
N ALA A 229 -17.05 -17.22 5.35
CA ALA A 229 -16.71 -17.26 3.93
C ALA A 229 -15.21 -17.48 3.70
N VAL A 230 -14.89 -18.07 2.56
CA VAL A 230 -13.52 -18.29 2.07
C VAL A 230 -13.38 -17.82 0.62
N PHE A 231 -12.16 -17.44 0.22
CA PHE A 231 -11.87 -17.17 -1.18
C PHE A 231 -11.92 -18.47 -1.98
N THR A 232 -12.57 -18.44 -3.14
CA THR A 232 -12.71 -19.63 -3.98
C THR A 232 -11.36 -20.14 -4.48
N SER A 233 -10.45 -19.22 -4.81
CA SER A 233 -9.12 -19.52 -5.36
C SER A 233 -8.14 -20.12 -4.35
N THR A 234 -8.28 -19.79 -3.06
CA THR A 234 -7.36 -20.30 -2.02
C THR A 234 -8.01 -21.32 -1.10
N GLY A 235 -9.35 -21.40 -1.06
CA GLY A 235 -10.08 -22.21 -0.09
C GLY A 235 -9.93 -21.74 1.35
N THR A 236 -9.33 -20.56 1.59
CA THR A 236 -9.09 -20.01 2.93
C THR A 236 -9.66 -18.60 3.05
N ASN A 237 -9.68 -18.04 4.26
CA ASN A 237 -10.10 -16.67 4.50
C ASN A 237 -9.03 -15.62 4.14
N VAL A 238 -7.90 -16.02 3.55
CA VAL A 238 -6.81 -15.11 3.17
C VAL A 238 -6.49 -15.26 1.69
N TRP A 239 -6.31 -14.12 1.03
CA TRP A 239 -5.74 -14.02 -0.30
C TRP A 239 -4.53 -13.09 -0.30
N THR A 240 -3.48 -13.45 -1.03
CA THR A 240 -2.28 -12.62 -1.20
C THR A 240 -1.89 -12.52 -2.67
N GLY A 241 -1.46 -11.34 -3.10
CA GLY A 241 -0.96 -11.11 -4.45
C GLY A 241 -0.26 -9.77 -4.61
N LYS A 242 -0.11 -9.33 -5.85
CA LYS A 242 0.40 -8.00 -6.19
C LYS A 242 -0.68 -7.19 -6.91
N THR A 243 -0.70 -5.88 -6.66
CA THR A 243 -1.57 -4.96 -7.41
C THR A 243 -1.13 -4.87 -8.86
N SER A 244 -2.06 -4.48 -9.73
CA SER A 244 -1.87 -4.33 -11.18
C SER A 244 -2.37 -2.96 -11.64
N ASN A 245 -2.14 -2.63 -12.91
CA ASN A 245 -2.74 -1.47 -13.58
C ASN A 245 -4.22 -1.69 -13.94
N LYS A 246 -4.84 -2.75 -13.42
CA LYS A 246 -6.24 -3.13 -13.56
C LYS A 246 -6.79 -3.58 -12.20
N PRO A 247 -8.11 -3.41 -11.94
CA PRO A 247 -8.71 -3.88 -10.71
C PRO A 247 -8.63 -5.40 -10.60
N ILE A 248 -8.44 -5.89 -9.37
CA ILE A 248 -8.51 -7.32 -9.05
C ILE A 248 -9.90 -7.61 -8.50
N SER A 249 -10.47 -8.73 -8.94
CA SER A 249 -11.69 -9.31 -8.35
C SER A 249 -11.37 -10.65 -7.71
N LEU A 250 -11.88 -10.88 -6.50
CA LEU A 250 -11.66 -12.08 -5.72
C LEU A 250 -13.00 -12.77 -5.45
N GLU A 251 -13.20 -13.92 -6.09
CA GLU A 251 -14.37 -14.76 -5.86
C GLU A 251 -14.35 -15.33 -4.44
N TRP A 252 -15.51 -15.38 -3.80
CA TRP A 252 -15.73 -15.95 -2.49
C TRP A 252 -16.91 -16.94 -2.51
N ARG A 253 -16.90 -17.88 -1.57
CA ARG A 253 -18.02 -18.76 -1.25
C ARG A 253 -18.27 -18.81 0.24
N SER A 254 -19.52 -18.95 0.65
CA SER A 254 -19.91 -19.09 2.05
C SER A 254 -19.51 -20.45 2.60
N THR A 255 -19.32 -20.52 3.91
CA THR A 255 -19.07 -21.77 4.67
C THR A 255 -20.06 -21.93 5.82
N GLY A 256 -21.07 -21.07 5.88
CA GLY A 256 -22.07 -20.96 6.93
C GLY A 256 -22.89 -19.68 6.75
N ASN A 257 -23.89 -19.48 7.61
CA ASN A 257 -24.70 -18.27 7.60
C ASN A 257 -24.09 -17.19 8.48
N GLY A 258 -24.14 -15.94 8.04
CA GLY A 258 -23.76 -14.83 8.91
C GLY A 258 -23.36 -13.55 8.18
N THR A 259 -22.77 -12.63 8.94
CA THR A 259 -22.12 -11.44 8.38
C THR A 259 -20.66 -11.76 8.08
N VAL A 260 -20.21 -11.38 6.89
CA VAL A 260 -18.80 -11.36 6.51
C VAL A 260 -18.33 -9.92 6.44
N SER A 261 -17.12 -9.67 6.93
CA SER A 261 -16.37 -8.44 6.69
C SER A 261 -15.02 -8.77 6.07
N PHE A 262 -14.38 -7.78 5.44
CA PHE A 262 -13.03 -7.95 4.93
C PHE A 262 -12.19 -6.70 5.08
N ALA A 263 -10.87 -6.89 5.06
CA ALA A 263 -9.90 -5.80 5.00
C ALA A 263 -8.82 -6.11 3.96
N ALA A 264 -8.50 -5.12 3.14
CA ALA A 264 -7.38 -5.16 2.20
C ALA A 264 -6.20 -4.37 2.79
N ARG A 265 -5.08 -5.06 2.99
CA ARG A 265 -3.81 -4.50 3.45
C ARG A 265 -2.84 -4.45 2.28
N TYR A 266 -2.28 -3.28 2.03
CA TYR A 266 -1.27 -3.08 1.00
C TYR A 266 0.07 -2.78 1.68
N SER A 267 1.15 -3.41 1.23
CA SER A 267 2.53 -3.15 1.68
C SER A 267 3.45 -2.92 0.49
N LYS A 268 4.64 -2.34 0.73
CA LYS A 268 5.46 -1.68 -0.31
C LYS A 268 4.70 -0.54 -1.03
N VAL A 269 3.59 -0.09 -0.46
CA VAL A 269 2.89 1.15 -0.79
C VAL A 269 3.66 2.26 -0.12
N SER A 270 4.85 2.57 -0.61
CA SER A 270 5.69 3.47 0.15
C SER A 270 5.05 4.86 0.24
N PRO A 271 4.71 5.32 1.46
CA PRO A 271 4.43 6.71 1.71
C PRO A 271 5.81 7.34 1.90
N TYR A 272 6.44 7.55 0.77
CA TYR A 272 7.68 8.28 0.67
C TYR A 272 7.40 9.72 1.12
N SER A 273 7.62 10.06 2.39
CA SER A 273 7.72 11.47 2.79
C SER A 273 9.04 12.01 2.24
N LEU A 274 8.96 12.88 1.25
CA LEU A 274 10.14 13.65 0.84
C LEU A 274 10.50 14.60 1.98
N ASN A 275 11.75 14.60 2.40
CA ASN A 275 12.19 15.41 3.52
C ASN A 275 12.89 16.65 3.01
N LYS A 276 12.58 17.78 3.62
CA LYS A 276 13.33 19.02 3.48
C LYS A 276 14.47 19.03 4.49
N VAL A 277 15.65 19.33 4.00
CA VAL A 277 16.87 19.56 4.77
C VAL A 277 17.14 21.06 4.75
N HIS A 278 17.12 21.68 5.91
CA HIS A 278 17.37 23.11 6.08
C HIS A 278 18.70 23.37 6.78
N VAL A 279 19.51 24.24 6.19
CA VAL A 279 20.75 24.78 6.77
C VAL A 279 20.59 26.29 6.91
N SER A 280 21.03 26.84 8.03
CA SER A 280 20.90 28.28 8.30
C SER A 280 21.84 29.13 7.42
N GLY A 281 21.49 30.39 7.22
CA GLY A 281 22.32 31.36 6.49
C GLY A 281 22.02 31.42 4.98
N GLN A 282 23.06 31.64 4.17
CA GLN A 282 22.96 31.78 2.70
C GLN A 282 23.14 30.45 1.96
N ILE A 283 22.85 29.35 2.65
CA ILE A 283 22.94 27.99 2.14
C ILE A 283 21.55 27.56 1.68
N GLN A 284 21.51 26.78 0.62
CA GLN A 284 20.25 26.29 0.08
C GLN A 284 19.60 25.26 0.99
N ASP A 285 18.29 25.27 0.97
CA ASP A 285 17.50 24.11 1.32
C ASP A 285 17.70 23.00 0.27
N THR A 286 17.67 21.76 0.75
CA THR A 286 17.75 20.56 -0.09
C THR A 286 16.63 19.59 0.27
N VAL A 287 16.45 18.55 -0.55
CA VAL A 287 15.58 17.41 -0.21
C VAL A 287 16.34 16.11 -0.14
N THR A 288 15.84 15.17 0.65
CA THR A 288 16.43 13.83 0.77
C THR A 288 15.37 12.77 1.05
N TYR A 289 15.73 11.53 0.74
CA TYR A 289 15.07 10.30 1.14
C TYR A 289 16.05 9.15 0.95
N PRO A 290 16.20 8.16 1.87
CA PRO A 290 15.78 8.15 3.28
C PRO A 290 16.40 9.30 4.10
N PRO A 291 16.07 9.51 5.40
CA PRO A 291 15.29 8.65 6.32
C PRO A 291 13.77 8.68 6.08
N LYS A 292 13.06 7.65 6.56
CA LYS A 292 11.61 7.75 6.77
C LYS A 292 11.35 8.61 8.02
N PHE A 293 10.36 9.49 7.98
CA PHE A 293 9.97 10.22 9.19
C PHE A 293 9.15 9.32 10.12
N PRO A 294 9.32 9.40 11.45
CA PRO A 294 8.46 8.68 12.38
C PRO A 294 6.97 8.96 12.09
N GLY A 295 6.18 7.90 11.96
CA GLY A 295 4.76 7.97 11.62
C GLY A 295 4.42 7.87 10.12
N ASP A 296 5.41 7.70 9.23
CA ASP A 296 5.12 7.34 7.84
C ASP A 296 4.50 5.93 7.77
N PRO A 297 3.29 5.75 7.22
CA PRO A 297 2.56 4.49 7.32
C PRO A 297 3.20 3.40 6.44
N GLU A 298 3.84 2.37 6.99
CA GLU A 298 4.47 1.33 6.14
C GLU A 298 3.49 0.51 5.29
N GLU A 299 2.19 0.63 5.60
CA GLU A 299 1.11 -0.10 4.99
C GLU A 299 -0.17 0.73 4.96
N ILE A 300 -1.02 0.43 3.98
CA ILE A 300 -2.37 0.97 3.89
C ILE A 300 -3.34 -0.14 4.25
N ASN A 301 -4.13 0.06 5.31
CA ASN A 301 -5.22 -0.85 5.67
C ASN A 301 -6.55 -0.23 5.24
N LYS A 302 -7.32 -0.94 4.42
CA LYS A 302 -8.59 -0.48 3.87
C LYS A 302 -9.69 -1.48 4.23
N PRO A 303 -10.52 -1.20 5.26
CA PRO A 303 -11.69 -2.03 5.53
C PRO A 303 -12.69 -1.90 4.37
N GLY A 304 -13.30 -3.02 4.00
CA GLY A 304 -14.38 -3.09 3.02
C GLY A 304 -15.77 -3.10 3.66
N PRO A 305 -16.83 -3.05 2.84
CA PRO A 305 -18.20 -3.19 3.33
C PRO A 305 -18.43 -4.57 3.95
N HIS A 306 -19.36 -4.62 4.90
CA HIS A 306 -19.88 -5.88 5.44
C HIS A 306 -21.01 -6.39 4.54
N PHE A 307 -21.18 -7.70 4.44
CA PHE A 307 -22.25 -8.31 3.66
C PHE A 307 -22.76 -9.58 4.34
N LYS A 308 -24.03 -9.92 4.11
CA LYS A 308 -24.62 -11.18 4.59
C LYS A 308 -24.34 -12.30 3.61
N VAL A 309 -24.10 -13.49 4.15
CA VAL A 309 -24.00 -14.73 3.37
C VAL A 309 -24.89 -15.79 3.97
N VAL A 310 -25.37 -16.68 3.11
CA VAL A 310 -26.14 -17.86 3.48
C VAL A 310 -25.42 -19.11 2.97
N PHE A 311 -25.67 -20.23 3.60
CA PHE A 311 -25.09 -21.54 3.26
C PHE A 311 -26.14 -22.65 3.37
N ASP A 312 -27.11 -22.48 4.27
CA ASP A 312 -28.29 -23.32 4.32
C ASP A 312 -29.22 -23.08 3.12
N PHE A 313 -30.30 -23.84 3.13
CA PHE A 313 -31.30 -23.83 2.09
C PHE A 313 -32.63 -24.29 2.66
N GLN A 314 -33.70 -23.79 2.05
CA GLN A 314 -35.05 -24.07 2.47
C GLN A 314 -35.78 -24.79 1.34
N PRO A 315 -35.83 -26.13 1.36
CA PRO A 315 -36.58 -26.88 0.38
C PRO A 315 -38.08 -26.77 0.70
N GLN A 316 -38.91 -26.60 -0.33
CA GLN A 316 -40.36 -26.53 -0.24
C GLN A 316 -40.99 -27.64 -1.09
N ALA A 317 -42.07 -28.23 -0.59
CA ALA A 317 -42.95 -29.08 -1.36
C ALA A 317 -44.36 -28.49 -1.32
N THR A 318 -44.96 -28.31 -2.50
CA THR A 318 -46.34 -27.86 -2.65
C THR A 318 -47.13 -28.91 -3.41
N THR A 319 -48.40 -29.04 -3.08
CA THR A 319 -49.33 -29.91 -3.81
C THR A 319 -50.40 -29.07 -4.48
N VAL A 320 -50.80 -29.49 -5.68
CA VAL A 320 -51.92 -28.91 -6.39
C VAL A 320 -52.82 -30.05 -6.80
N ALA A 321 -54.06 -30.04 -6.30
CA ALA A 321 -55.06 -31.02 -6.67
C ALA A 321 -55.43 -30.87 -8.15
N ASP A 322 -54.88 -31.74 -8.99
CA ASP A 322 -55.11 -31.76 -10.44
C ASP A 322 -54.87 -33.18 -11.02
N PRO A 323 -55.90 -34.00 -11.33
CA PRO A 323 -57.34 -33.79 -11.15
C PRO A 323 -57.86 -34.19 -9.74
N LYS A 324 -58.95 -33.55 -9.31
CA LYS A 324 -59.71 -33.91 -8.10
C LYS A 324 -60.50 -35.21 -8.33
N VAL A 325 -59.86 -36.36 -8.15
CA VAL A 325 -60.43 -37.72 -8.32
C VAL A 325 -60.80 -38.01 -9.79
N GLY A 326 -60.13 -38.97 -10.41
CA GLY A 326 -60.51 -39.46 -11.74
C GLY A 326 -61.86 -40.18 -11.71
N ASP A 327 -62.59 -40.19 -12.83
CA ASP A 327 -63.90 -40.86 -12.95
C ASP A 327 -63.84 -42.38 -12.69
N ASP A 328 -62.64 -42.96 -12.64
CA ASP A 328 -62.34 -44.36 -12.29
C ASP A 328 -62.04 -44.59 -10.80
N GLY A 329 -62.13 -43.54 -9.97
CA GLY A 329 -61.82 -43.59 -8.54
C GLY A 329 -60.33 -43.49 -8.21
N THR A 330 -59.45 -43.24 -9.19
CA THR A 330 -58.03 -42.98 -8.93
C THR A 330 -57.84 -41.57 -8.34
N ILE A 331 -57.06 -41.50 -7.26
CA ILE A 331 -56.66 -40.23 -6.64
C ILE A 331 -55.23 -39.95 -7.08
N SER A 332 -55.05 -38.87 -7.81
CA SER A 332 -53.73 -38.37 -8.22
C SER A 332 -53.51 -37.00 -7.63
N ASP A 333 -52.32 -36.77 -7.10
CA ASP A 333 -51.87 -35.45 -6.64
C ASP A 333 -50.50 -35.16 -7.24
N LYS A 334 -50.26 -33.89 -7.56
CA LYS A 334 -48.99 -33.43 -8.12
C LYS A 334 -48.19 -32.74 -7.03
N VAL A 335 -47.15 -33.42 -6.55
CA VAL A 335 -46.15 -32.83 -5.66
C VAL A 335 -45.12 -32.08 -6.50
N THR A 336 -44.95 -30.79 -6.24
CA THR A 336 -43.89 -29.96 -6.82
C THR A 336 -42.88 -29.64 -5.73
N VAL A 337 -41.62 -30.03 -5.94
CA VAL A 337 -40.52 -29.76 -5.02
C VAL A 337 -39.60 -28.70 -5.62
N MET A 338 -39.25 -27.70 -4.82
CA MET A 338 -38.39 -26.61 -5.24
C MET A 338 -37.54 -26.08 -4.08
N ALA A 339 -36.43 -25.42 -4.39
CA ALA A 339 -35.82 -24.51 -3.42
C ALA A 339 -36.70 -23.26 -3.31
N ASP A 340 -36.91 -22.76 -2.10
CA ASP A 340 -37.67 -21.53 -1.86
C ASP A 340 -37.10 -20.39 -2.72
N PRO A 341 -37.84 -19.84 -3.70
CA PRO A 341 -37.33 -18.83 -4.61
C PRO A 341 -37.05 -17.48 -3.91
N THR A 342 -37.53 -17.32 -2.67
CA THR A 342 -37.33 -16.13 -1.85
C THR A 342 -36.17 -16.26 -0.87
N TYR A 343 -35.51 -17.42 -0.81
CA TYR A 343 -34.43 -17.71 0.12
C TYR A 343 -33.19 -18.25 -0.61
N GLY A 344 -32.01 -17.68 -0.31
CA GLY A 344 -30.69 -18.21 -0.73
C GLY A 344 -30.64 -18.63 -2.19
N ASP A 345 -30.60 -17.63 -3.07
CA ASP A 345 -30.59 -17.66 -4.55
C ASP A 345 -31.67 -18.51 -5.26
N GLY A 346 -32.60 -19.12 -4.52
CA GLY A 346 -33.67 -19.97 -5.07
C GLY A 346 -33.16 -21.23 -5.76
N LYS A 347 -31.88 -21.57 -5.58
CA LYS A 347 -31.27 -22.77 -6.17
C LYS A 347 -31.03 -23.82 -5.10
N TRP A 348 -31.10 -25.08 -5.57
CA TRP A 348 -30.64 -26.22 -4.81
C TRP A 348 -29.17 -26.07 -4.43
N VAL A 349 -28.84 -26.38 -3.18
CA VAL A 349 -27.45 -26.38 -2.72
C VAL A 349 -26.68 -27.45 -3.46
N GLN A 350 -25.49 -27.08 -3.93
CA GLN A 350 -24.48 -28.00 -4.39
C GLN A 350 -23.25 -27.92 -3.49
N ILE A 351 -22.70 -29.07 -3.13
CA ILE A 351 -21.39 -29.20 -2.50
C ILE A 351 -20.50 -29.92 -3.52
N ASP A 352 -19.41 -29.27 -3.93
CA ASP A 352 -18.48 -29.79 -4.93
C ASP A 352 -19.17 -30.26 -6.23
N GLY A 353 -20.16 -29.49 -6.69
CA GLY A 353 -20.94 -29.77 -7.91
C GLY A 353 -22.03 -30.85 -7.75
N THR A 354 -22.19 -31.43 -6.55
CA THR A 354 -23.21 -32.45 -6.27
C THR A 354 -24.36 -31.83 -5.50
N TYR A 355 -25.60 -32.00 -5.98
CA TYR A 355 -26.79 -31.54 -5.26
C TYR A 355 -26.93 -32.23 -3.90
N VAL A 356 -27.23 -31.45 -2.87
CA VAL A 356 -27.55 -31.98 -1.55
C VAL A 356 -28.92 -32.65 -1.60
N PRO A 357 -29.02 -33.97 -1.34
CA PRO A 357 -30.29 -34.68 -1.38
C PRO A 357 -31.22 -34.22 -0.26
N VAL A 358 -32.51 -34.10 -0.58
CA VAL A 358 -33.58 -33.86 0.40
C VAL A 358 -34.63 -34.95 0.26
N THR A 359 -35.04 -35.50 1.39
CA THR A 359 -36.16 -36.44 1.47
C THR A 359 -37.39 -35.70 1.98
N PHE A 360 -38.50 -35.83 1.26
CA PHE A 360 -39.82 -35.44 1.71
C PHE A 360 -40.62 -36.70 2.02
N GLU A 361 -41.18 -36.78 3.23
CA GLU A 361 -42.08 -37.86 3.63
C GLU A 361 -43.47 -37.27 3.86
N GLY A 362 -44.49 -37.93 3.33
CA GLY A 362 -45.88 -37.50 3.46
C GLY A 362 -46.83 -38.69 3.46
N THR A 363 -47.93 -38.56 4.19
CA THR A 363 -49.01 -39.56 4.24
C THR A 363 -50.26 -38.98 3.60
N ALA A 364 -50.76 -39.63 2.56
CA ALA A 364 -52.03 -39.26 1.94
C ALA A 364 -53.20 -39.89 2.71
N TYR A 365 -54.22 -39.08 3.00
CA TYR A 365 -55.47 -39.55 3.62
C TYR A 365 -56.64 -39.35 2.65
N HIS A 366 -57.40 -40.40 2.39
CA HIS A 366 -58.63 -40.31 1.59
C HIS A 366 -59.81 -39.87 2.48
N THR A 367 -60.43 -38.74 2.18
CA THR A 367 -61.55 -38.18 2.96
C THR A 367 -62.93 -38.74 2.55
N GLY A 368 -62.99 -39.71 1.64
CA GLY A 368 -64.24 -40.20 1.05
C GLY A 368 -64.73 -39.35 -0.13
N MET A 369 -65.71 -39.86 -0.88
CA MET A 369 -66.31 -39.18 -2.05
C MET A 369 -67.42 -38.18 -1.68
N THR A 370 -67.84 -38.14 -0.40
CA THR A 370 -68.89 -37.25 0.10
C THR A 370 -68.26 -35.98 0.66
N LYS A 371 -68.58 -34.83 0.05
CA LYS A 371 -68.22 -33.52 0.62
C LYS A 371 -68.76 -33.46 2.06
N PRO A 372 -67.94 -33.09 3.07
CA PRO A 372 -68.44 -32.91 4.43
C PRO A 372 -69.62 -31.94 4.42
N THR A 373 -70.74 -32.32 5.03
CA THR A 373 -71.84 -31.40 5.27
C THR A 373 -71.28 -30.26 6.12
N VAL A 374 -71.41 -29.01 5.64
CA VAL A 374 -71.03 -27.85 6.46
C VAL A 374 -71.91 -27.89 7.70
N ALA A 375 -71.33 -28.22 8.85
CA ALA A 375 -72.01 -28.11 10.12
C ALA A 375 -71.91 -26.64 10.55
N ASP A 376 -73.05 -25.97 10.75
CA ASP A 376 -73.14 -24.60 11.30
C ASP A 376 -72.68 -24.49 12.76
N THR A 377 -72.15 -25.58 13.34
CA THR A 377 -71.58 -25.59 14.68
C THR A 377 -70.16 -26.15 14.61
N GLY A 378 -69.18 -25.27 14.88
CA GLY A 378 -67.77 -25.64 14.95
C GLY A 378 -67.49 -26.74 15.98
N PRO A 379 -66.36 -27.47 15.87
CA PRO A 379 -66.01 -28.48 16.85
C PRO A 379 -65.78 -27.82 18.22
N SER A 380 -66.62 -28.14 19.20
CA SER A 380 -66.28 -27.92 20.60
C SER A 380 -65.17 -28.89 20.98
N SER A 381 -64.11 -28.35 21.57
CA SER A 381 -62.92 -29.00 22.13
C SER A 381 -61.77 -29.29 21.14
N ALA A 382 -60.71 -28.50 21.34
CA ALA A 382 -59.35 -28.79 20.94
C ALA A 382 -58.90 -30.10 21.61
N GLY A 383 -58.40 -31.02 20.79
CA GLY A 383 -57.68 -32.21 21.23
C GLY A 383 -56.49 -32.43 20.31
N ALA A 384 -55.42 -31.67 20.53
CA ALA A 384 -54.11 -32.01 19.99
C ALA A 384 -53.63 -33.27 20.71
N ASN A 385 -53.59 -34.40 20.01
CA ASN A 385 -52.82 -35.56 20.42
C ASN A 385 -51.66 -35.73 19.44
N CYS A 386 -50.47 -35.35 19.92
CA CYS A 386 -49.21 -35.79 19.35
C CYS A 386 -49.03 -37.29 19.62
N CYS A 387 -48.63 -38.04 18.61
CA CYS A 387 -47.87 -39.28 18.74
C CYS A 387 -46.70 -39.19 17.76
#